data_AF-A0AAE5K678-F1
#
_entry.id   AF-A0AAE5K678-F1
#
_cell.length_a   1.000
_cell.length_b   1.000
_cell.length_c   1.000
_cell.angle_alpha   90.00
_cell.angle_beta   90.00
_cell.angle_gamma   90.00
#
_symmetry.space_group_name_H-M   'P 1'
#
loop_
_entity.id
_entity.type
_entity.pdbx_description
1 polymer ?
#
loop_
_entity_poly.entity_id
_entity_poly.type
_entity_poly.pdbx_seq_one_letter_code
_entity_poly.pdbx_strand_id
1 'polypeptide(L)'
;RKFGELESKLETALRECRSAGITIDNLEAKCAVLAADNEKAMKAMRQADAAVKLAHEKFSALAVENAGLKEACGGDGSYRDCPACAHSEYIEAPETPVTDAFLAEVRAQGVEMYADNLDNVAEDAERGGFDYAVKFLRSEASSVRLFADQLRKGGNQ
;
A
#
# COMPACT_ATOMS: atom_id res chain seq x y z
N ARG A 1 -35.28 -11.24 -63.64
CA ARG A 1 -35.91 -11.15 -62.29
C ARG A 1 -35.12 -11.94 -61.24
N LYS A 2 -34.98 -13.27 -61.36
CA LYS A 2 -34.24 -14.09 -60.36
C LYS A 2 -32.78 -13.67 -60.08
N PHE A 3 -32.02 -13.23 -61.10
CA PHE A 3 -30.61 -12.87 -60.93
C PHE A 3 -30.42 -11.58 -60.10
N GLY A 4 -31.20 -10.52 -60.38
CA GLY A 4 -31.15 -9.28 -59.61
C GLY A 4 -31.63 -9.43 -58.16
N GLU A 5 -32.55 -10.36 -57.88
CA GLU A 5 -32.93 -10.70 -56.50
C GLU A 5 -31.77 -11.37 -55.74
N LEU A 6 -30.95 -12.18 -56.41
CA LEU A 6 -29.76 -12.80 -55.80
C LEU A 6 -28.67 -11.76 -55.52
N GLU A 7 -28.43 -10.82 -56.45
CA GLU A 7 -27.47 -9.72 -56.25
C GLU A 7 -27.87 -8.85 -55.05
N SER A 8 -29.14 -8.44 -54.94
CA SER A 8 -29.63 -7.66 -53.81
C SER A 8 -29.50 -8.38 -52.47
N LYS A 9 -29.77 -9.70 -52.43
CA LYS A 9 -29.56 -10.53 -51.24
C LYS A 9 -28.08 -10.64 -50.88
N LEU A 10 -27.20 -10.79 -51.86
CA LEU A 10 -25.75 -10.85 -51.65
C LEU A 10 -25.21 -9.53 -51.08
N GLU A 11 -25.61 -8.39 -51.64
CA GLU A 11 -25.22 -7.07 -51.11
C GLU A 11 -25.68 -6.85 -49.67
N THR A 12 -26.89 -7.29 -49.34
CA THR A 12 -27.44 -7.22 -47.99
C THR A 12 -26.63 -8.08 -47.02
N ALA A 13 -26.39 -9.35 -47.37
CA ALA A 13 -25.58 -10.27 -46.57
C ALA A 13 -24.14 -9.75 -46.36
N LEU A 14 -23.53 -9.14 -47.39
CA LEU A 14 -22.20 -8.53 -47.27
C LEU A 14 -22.20 -7.32 -46.35
N ARG A 15 -23.25 -6.49 -46.36
CA ARG A 15 -23.39 -5.35 -45.43
C ARG A 15 -23.54 -5.85 -44.00
N GLU A 16 -24.36 -6.86 -43.77
CA GLU A 16 -24.54 -7.48 -42.45
C GLU A 16 -23.25 -8.11 -41.94
N CYS A 17 -22.51 -8.83 -42.79
CA CYS A 17 -21.22 -9.41 -42.43
C CYS A 17 -20.20 -8.35 -42.02
N ARG A 18 -20.14 -7.21 -42.73
CA ARG A 18 -19.29 -6.07 -42.34
C ARG A 18 -19.71 -5.46 -41.00
N SER A 19 -21.00 -5.28 -40.78
CA SER A 19 -21.55 -4.76 -39.52
C SER A 19 -21.24 -5.69 -38.33
N ALA A 20 -21.38 -7.00 -38.54
CA ALA A 20 -21.02 -8.01 -37.55
C ALA A 20 -19.52 -7.97 -37.24
N GLY A 21 -18.65 -7.85 -38.25
CA GLY A 21 -17.20 -7.70 -38.06
C GLY A 21 -16.84 -6.52 -37.16
N ILE A 22 -17.37 -5.33 -37.44
CA ILE A 22 -17.15 -4.13 -36.60
C ILE A 22 -17.63 -4.37 -35.16
N THR A 23 -18.75 -5.09 -35.00
CA THR A 23 -19.29 -5.39 -33.66
C THR A 23 -18.37 -6.35 -32.90
N ILE A 24 -17.82 -7.37 -33.58
CA ILE A 24 -16.86 -8.31 -33.00
C ILE A 24 -15.61 -7.56 -32.55
N ASP A 25 -15.00 -6.76 -33.43
CA ASP A 25 -13.80 -5.97 -33.10
C ASP A 25 -14.02 -5.08 -31.87
N ASN A 26 -15.19 -4.43 -31.79
CA ASN A 26 -15.56 -3.61 -30.64
C ASN A 26 -15.74 -4.41 -29.35
N LEU A 27 -16.30 -5.62 -29.43
CA LEU A 27 -16.47 -6.50 -28.28
C LEU A 27 -15.12 -7.04 -27.81
N GLU A 28 -14.24 -7.45 -28.73
CA GLU A 28 -12.89 -7.90 -28.42
C GLU A 28 -12.08 -6.80 -27.72
N ALA A 29 -12.14 -5.57 -28.22
CA ALA A 29 -11.50 -4.42 -27.58
C ALA A 29 -12.03 -4.18 -26.16
N LYS A 30 -13.35 -4.24 -25.94
CA LYS A 30 -13.96 -4.13 -24.60
C LYS A 30 -13.53 -5.25 -23.67
N CYS A 31 -13.47 -6.49 -24.17
CA CYS A 31 -13.01 -7.63 -23.41
C CYS A 31 -11.55 -7.49 -22.99
N ALA A 32 -10.68 -6.98 -23.86
CA ALA A 32 -9.27 -6.71 -23.54
C ALA A 32 -9.12 -5.66 -22.42
N VAL A 33 -9.90 -4.56 -22.49
CA VAL A 33 -9.91 -3.53 -21.43
C VAL A 33 -10.41 -4.10 -20.10
N LEU A 34 -11.53 -4.84 -20.11
CA LEU A 34 -12.08 -5.48 -18.90
C LEU A 34 -11.11 -6.50 -18.29
N ALA A 35 -10.38 -7.26 -19.12
CA ALA A 35 -9.37 -8.20 -18.65
C ALA A 35 -8.21 -7.46 -17.94
N ALA A 36 -7.72 -6.36 -18.52
CA ALA A 36 -6.67 -5.55 -17.93
C ALA A 36 -7.11 -4.91 -16.60
N ASP A 37 -8.34 -4.40 -16.52
CA ASP A 37 -8.86 -3.79 -15.30
C ASP A 37 -9.14 -4.83 -14.22
N ASN A 38 -9.62 -6.03 -14.58
CA ASN A 38 -9.75 -7.15 -13.65
C ASN A 38 -8.39 -7.58 -13.08
N GLU A 39 -7.33 -7.60 -13.89
CA GLU A 39 -5.99 -7.91 -13.41
C GLU A 39 -5.49 -6.88 -12.39
N LYS A 40 -5.68 -5.58 -12.68
CA LYS A 40 -5.35 -4.48 -11.76
C LYS A 40 -6.15 -4.60 -10.45
N ALA A 41 -7.45 -4.86 -10.54
CA ALA A 41 -8.32 -5.02 -9.37
C ALA A 41 -7.87 -6.21 -8.51
N MET A 42 -7.57 -7.35 -9.13
CA MET A 42 -7.06 -8.53 -8.43
C MET A 42 -5.72 -8.27 -7.76
N LYS A 43 -4.82 -7.50 -8.38
CA LYS A 43 -3.55 -7.10 -7.77
C LYS A 43 -3.77 -6.19 -6.56
N ALA A 44 -4.64 -5.19 -6.67
CA ALA A 44 -4.99 -4.29 -5.57
C ALA A 44 -5.63 -5.06 -4.40
N MET A 45 -6.55 -6.00 -4.68
CA MET A 45 -7.17 -6.85 -3.66
C MET A 45 -6.14 -7.70 -2.91
N ARG A 46 -5.17 -8.29 -3.61
CA ARG A 46 -4.09 -9.06 -2.97
C ARG A 46 -3.20 -8.19 -2.08
N GLN A 47 -2.90 -6.97 -2.52
CA GLN A 47 -2.13 -6.01 -1.72
C GLN A 47 -2.89 -5.59 -0.46
N ALA A 48 -4.19 -5.33 -0.57
CA ALA A 48 -5.04 -4.99 0.56
C ALA A 48 -5.15 -6.16 1.56
N ASP A 49 -5.34 -7.40 1.09
CA ASP A 49 -5.36 -8.59 1.95
C ASP A 49 -4.05 -8.77 2.72
N ALA A 50 -2.90 -8.59 2.05
CA ALA A 50 -1.59 -8.64 2.70
C ALA A 50 -1.42 -7.54 3.76
N ALA A 51 -1.87 -6.31 3.47
CA ALA A 51 -1.81 -5.20 4.42
C ALA A 51 -2.70 -5.45 5.66
N VAL A 52 -3.90 -6.00 5.48
CA VAL A 52 -4.81 -6.35 6.59
C VAL A 52 -4.21 -7.46 7.46
N LYS A 53 -3.62 -8.50 6.86
CA LYS A 53 -2.96 -9.57 7.61
C LYS A 53 -1.79 -9.05 8.45
N LEU A 54 -0.91 -8.25 7.84
CA LEU A 54 0.21 -7.64 8.54
C LEU A 54 -0.24 -6.74 9.69
N ALA A 55 -1.27 -5.92 9.47
CA ALA A 55 -1.84 -5.08 10.52
C ALA A 55 -2.41 -5.93 11.67
N HIS A 56 -3.17 -6.97 11.35
CA HIS A 56 -3.72 -7.88 12.34
C HIS A 56 -2.63 -8.54 13.19
N GLU A 57 -1.55 -9.03 12.58
CA GLU A 57 -0.39 -9.60 13.28
C GLU A 57 0.26 -8.57 14.23
N LYS A 58 0.57 -7.37 13.75
CA LYS A 58 1.17 -6.30 14.56
C LYS A 58 0.29 -5.90 15.75
N PHE A 59 -1.01 -5.69 15.53
CA PHE A 59 -1.93 -5.30 16.60
C PHE A 59 -2.19 -6.44 17.59
N SER A 60 -2.19 -7.70 17.13
CA SER A 60 -2.34 -8.85 18.02
C SER A 60 -1.14 -8.99 18.94
N ALA A 61 0.09 -8.81 18.43
CA ALA A 61 1.30 -8.79 19.24
C ALA A 61 1.28 -7.66 20.27
N LEU A 62 0.88 -6.44 19.88
CA LEU A 62 0.71 -5.31 20.81
C LEU A 62 -0.36 -5.59 21.87
N ALA A 63 -1.45 -6.25 21.52
CA ALA A 63 -2.50 -6.60 22.48
C ALA A 63 -1.99 -7.60 23.53
N VAL A 64 -1.17 -8.57 23.13
CA VAL A 64 -0.53 -9.52 24.04
C VAL A 64 0.46 -8.81 24.98
N GLU A 65 1.34 -7.96 24.45
CA GLU A 65 2.27 -7.18 25.27
C GLU A 65 1.52 -6.28 26.27
N ASN A 66 0.48 -5.58 25.81
CA ASN A 66 -0.35 -4.75 26.70
C ASN A 66 -1.08 -5.55 27.78
N ALA A 67 -1.53 -6.78 27.50
CA ALA A 67 -2.13 -7.64 28.51
C ALA A 67 -1.09 -8.03 29.57
N GLY A 68 0.12 -8.42 29.16
CA GLY A 68 1.22 -8.74 30.07
C GLY A 68 1.64 -7.54 30.93
N LEU A 69 1.71 -6.34 30.34
CA LEU A 69 1.98 -5.11 31.09
C LEU A 69 0.90 -4.82 32.14
N LYS A 70 -0.38 -5.01 31.80
CA LYS A 70 -1.48 -4.82 32.75
C LYS A 70 -1.40 -5.80 33.92
N GLU A 71 -1.10 -7.06 33.65
CA GLU A 71 -0.92 -8.09 34.68
C GLU A 71 0.27 -7.76 35.60
N ALA A 72 1.42 -7.38 35.01
CA ALA A 72 2.61 -6.97 35.77
C ALA A 72 2.35 -5.74 36.66
N CYS A 73 1.48 -4.83 36.22
CA CYS A 73 1.16 -3.59 36.92
C CYS A 73 -0.08 -3.67 37.83
N GLY A 74 -0.56 -4.87 38.18
CA GLY A 74 -1.67 -5.06 39.13
C GLY A 74 -3.08 -4.86 38.55
N GLY A 75 -3.20 -4.60 37.24
CA GLY A 75 -4.44 -4.66 36.46
C GLY A 75 -5.52 -3.60 36.75
N ASP A 76 -5.46 -2.92 37.90
CA ASP A 76 -6.46 -1.95 38.37
C ASP A 76 -6.13 -0.48 38.05
N GLY A 77 -4.93 -0.22 37.50
CA GLY A 77 -4.43 1.14 37.21
C GLY A 77 -4.04 1.93 38.46
N SER A 78 -3.98 1.28 39.63
CA SER A 78 -3.55 1.87 40.89
C SER A 78 -2.03 1.73 41.04
N TYR A 79 -1.33 2.86 41.10
CA TYR A 79 0.09 2.88 41.45
C TYR A 79 0.36 2.45 42.90
N ARG A 80 -0.67 2.36 43.75
CA ARG A 80 -0.52 2.19 45.20
C ARG A 80 -0.18 0.76 45.63
N ASP A 81 -0.53 -0.24 44.82
CA ASP A 81 -0.30 -1.67 45.10
C ASP A 81 0.28 -2.44 43.90
N CYS A 82 0.78 -1.72 42.88
CA CYS A 82 1.43 -2.32 41.72
C CYS A 82 2.69 -3.09 42.17
N PRO A 83 2.78 -4.43 42.00
CA PRO A 83 3.94 -5.21 42.43
C PRO A 83 5.23 -4.76 41.73
N ALA A 84 5.10 -4.28 40.48
CA ALA A 84 6.19 -3.68 39.73
C ALA A 84 6.50 -2.22 40.13
N CYS A 85 5.59 -1.48 40.77
CA CYS A 85 5.68 -0.02 40.95
C CYS A 85 5.67 0.47 42.40
N ALA A 86 5.30 -0.37 43.37
CA ALA A 86 4.91 0.09 44.72
C ALA A 86 5.87 -0.31 45.85
N HIS A 87 6.93 -1.11 45.62
CA HIS A 87 7.73 -1.65 46.74
C HIS A 87 9.26 -1.78 46.58
N SER A 88 9.91 -1.06 45.65
CA SER A 88 11.37 -1.10 45.54
C SER A 88 11.98 0.28 45.33
N GLU A 89 13.11 0.53 45.99
CA GLU A 89 14.00 1.70 45.80
C GLU A 89 14.57 1.77 44.36
N TYR A 90 14.48 0.67 43.62
CA TYR A 90 14.77 0.56 42.18
C TYR A 90 13.68 -0.26 41.49
N ILE A 91 12.84 0.42 40.70
CA ILE A 91 11.83 -0.19 39.84
C ILE A 91 12.37 -0.12 38.41
N GLU A 92 12.74 -1.25 37.83
CA GLU A 92 12.95 -1.35 36.39
C GLU A 92 11.58 -1.54 35.73
N ALA A 93 11.17 -0.59 34.88
CA ALA A 93 9.95 -0.74 34.11
C ALA A 93 10.07 -1.96 33.19
N PRO A 94 9.01 -2.77 33.02
CA PRO A 94 9.03 -3.87 32.07
C PRO A 94 9.31 -3.36 30.66
N GLU A 95 10.23 -4.02 29.96
CA GLU A 95 10.53 -3.71 28.56
C GLU A 95 9.30 -3.94 27.68
N THR A 96 9.15 -3.13 26.63
CA THR A 96 8.04 -3.19 25.67
C THR A 96 8.55 -3.32 24.23
N PRO A 97 9.28 -4.40 23.89
CA PRO A 97 9.94 -4.55 22.60
C PRO A 97 8.98 -4.51 21.39
N VAL A 98 7.73 -4.98 21.55
CA VAL A 98 6.73 -4.92 20.48
C VAL A 98 6.26 -3.48 20.27
N THR A 99 6.03 -2.73 21.35
CA THR A 99 5.73 -1.29 21.28
C THR A 99 6.89 -0.51 20.68
N ASP A 100 8.13 -0.79 21.08
CA ASP A 100 9.32 -0.12 20.54
C ASP A 100 9.47 -0.37 19.03
N ALA A 101 9.30 -1.62 18.60
CA ALA A 101 9.31 -1.97 17.18
C ALA A 101 8.14 -1.31 16.41
N PHE A 102 6.95 -1.22 17.01
CA PHE A 102 5.82 -0.51 16.40
C PHE A 102 6.10 0.98 16.25
N LEU A 103 6.65 1.64 17.27
CA LEU A 103 7.01 3.06 17.21
C LEU A 103 8.12 3.32 16.21
N ALA A 104 9.13 2.44 16.12
CA ALA A 104 10.17 2.51 15.11
C ALA A 104 9.59 2.45 13.68
N GLU A 105 8.64 1.54 13.45
CA GLU A 105 7.92 1.44 12.18
C GLU A 105 7.09 2.69 11.88
N VAL A 106 6.33 3.22 12.84
CA VAL A 106 5.53 4.44 12.64
C VAL A 106 6.42 5.63 12.31
N ARG A 107 7.59 5.75 12.97
CA ARG A 107 8.60 6.77 12.62
C ARG A 107 9.12 6.57 11.19
N ALA A 108 9.44 5.33 10.81
CA ALA A 108 9.89 5.00 9.45
C ALA A 108 8.84 5.38 8.39
N GLN A 109 7.56 5.05 8.61
CA GLN A 109 6.47 5.40 7.70
C GLN A 109 6.31 6.92 7.55
N GLY A 110 6.44 7.68 8.63
CA GLY A 110 6.43 9.15 8.55
C GLY A 110 7.57 9.71 7.70
N VAL A 111 8.75 9.10 7.78
CA VAL A 111 9.92 9.45 6.94
C VAL A 111 9.69 9.04 5.47
N GLU A 112 9.07 7.90 5.21
CA GLU A 112 8.72 7.47 3.86
C GLU A 112 7.71 8.41 3.19
N MET A 113 6.74 8.92 3.94
CA MET A 113 5.82 9.95 3.43
C MET A 113 6.56 11.21 2.96
N TYR A 114 7.66 11.58 3.62
CA TYR A 114 8.50 12.68 3.17
C TYR A 114 9.25 12.34 1.88
N ALA A 115 9.75 11.11 1.73
CA ALA A 115 10.35 10.64 0.48
C ALA A 115 9.35 10.66 -0.68
N ASP A 116 8.11 10.23 -0.45
CA ASP A 116 7.05 10.27 -1.48
C ASP A 116 6.71 11.71 -1.86
N ASN A 117 6.71 12.64 -0.90
CA ASN A 117 6.56 14.06 -1.20
C ASN A 117 7.72 14.60 -2.05
N LEU A 118 8.96 14.17 -1.80
CA LEU A 118 10.11 14.55 -2.62
C LEU A 118 9.97 14.04 -4.06
N ASP A 119 9.47 12.82 -4.26
CA ASP A 119 9.21 12.28 -5.59
C ASP A 119 8.11 13.06 -6.31
N ASN A 120 7.02 13.42 -5.64
CA ASN A 120 5.97 14.27 -6.22
C ASN A 120 6.54 15.64 -6.67
N VAL A 121 7.39 16.27 -5.86
CA VAL A 121 8.05 17.53 -6.23
C VAL A 121 9.02 17.30 -7.39
N ALA A 122 9.66 16.13 -7.49
CA ALA A 122 10.51 15.78 -8.62
C ALA A 122 9.70 15.65 -9.93
N GLU A 123 8.50 15.09 -9.89
CA GLU A 123 7.60 15.04 -11.06
C GLU A 123 7.19 16.44 -11.53
N ASP A 124 6.87 17.35 -10.60
CA ASP A 124 6.58 18.75 -10.92
C ASP A 124 7.79 19.47 -11.55
N ALA A 125 8.98 19.22 -11.00
CA ALA A 125 10.23 19.76 -11.54
C ALA A 125 10.54 19.22 -12.95
N GLU A 126 10.24 17.94 -13.19
CA GLU A 126 10.39 17.29 -14.50
C GLU A 126 9.45 17.94 -15.53
N ARG A 127 8.20 18.21 -15.16
CA ARG A 127 7.25 18.95 -16.01
C ARG A 127 7.73 20.37 -16.32
N GLY A 128 8.47 20.99 -15.41
CA GLY A 128 9.09 22.31 -15.58
C GLY A 128 10.42 22.31 -16.35
N GLY A 129 10.97 21.15 -16.70
CA GLY A 129 12.27 21.03 -17.38
C GLY A 129 13.48 21.30 -16.48
N PHE A 130 13.35 21.14 -15.16
CA PHE A 130 14.41 21.37 -14.19
C PHE A 130 15.23 20.10 -13.91
N ASP A 131 15.94 19.57 -14.91
CA ASP A 131 16.66 18.29 -14.84
C ASP A 131 17.58 18.12 -13.62
N TYR A 132 18.24 19.19 -13.18
CA TYR A 132 19.10 19.14 -12.00
C TYR A 132 18.29 18.94 -10.70
N ALA A 133 17.15 19.64 -10.59
CA ALA A 133 16.26 19.51 -9.43
C ALA A 133 15.65 18.11 -9.37
N VAL A 134 15.24 17.53 -10.51
CA VAL A 134 14.72 16.16 -10.58
C VAL A 134 15.73 15.15 -10.02
N LYS A 135 17.00 15.22 -10.47
CA LYS A 135 18.06 14.33 -10.00
C LYS A 135 18.32 14.50 -8.51
N PHE A 136 18.39 15.74 -8.04
CA PHE A 136 18.59 16.02 -6.62
C PHE A 136 17.44 15.46 -5.75
N LEU A 137 16.20 15.76 -6.10
CA LEU A 137 15.02 15.35 -5.33
C LEU A 137 14.86 13.83 -5.27
N ARG A 138 15.05 13.12 -6.40
CA ARG A 138 15.00 11.65 -6.43
C ARG A 138 16.16 11.02 -5.65
N SER A 139 17.35 11.63 -5.68
CA SER A 139 18.48 11.19 -4.86
C SER A 139 18.17 11.37 -3.37
N GLU A 140 17.57 12.50 -3.00
CA GLU A 140 17.21 12.78 -1.61
C GLU A 140 16.11 11.83 -1.13
N ALA A 141 15.07 11.60 -1.94
CA ALA A 141 14.03 10.63 -1.63
C ALA A 141 14.61 9.23 -1.36
N SER A 142 15.63 8.83 -2.12
CA SER A 142 16.34 7.57 -1.91
C SER A 142 17.11 7.53 -0.58
N SER A 143 17.82 8.61 -0.23
CA SER A 143 18.51 8.74 1.06
C SER A 143 17.54 8.71 2.24
N VAL A 144 16.40 9.39 2.12
CA VAL A 144 15.34 9.42 3.14
C VAL A 144 14.75 8.02 3.35
N ARG A 145 14.52 7.24 2.29
CA ARG A 145 14.08 5.83 2.41
C ARG A 145 15.12 4.95 3.12
N LEU A 146 16.41 5.14 2.84
CA LEU A 146 17.48 4.44 3.56
C LEU A 146 17.48 4.79 5.06
N PHE A 147 17.19 6.04 5.42
CA PHE A 147 17.04 6.44 6.82
C PHE A 147 15.82 5.79 7.48
N ALA A 148 14.68 5.70 6.79
CA ALA A 148 13.51 4.97 7.28
C ALA A 148 13.82 3.50 7.59
N ASP A 149 14.61 2.83 6.73
CA ASP A 149 15.08 1.47 6.97
C ASP A 149 16.01 1.33 8.18
N GLN A 150 16.77 2.37 8.52
CA GLN A 150 17.59 2.40 9.74
C GLN A 150 16.71 2.52 10.98
N LEU A 151 15.64 3.31 10.93
CA LEU A 151 14.68 3.43 12.05
C LEU A 151 14.07 2.07 12.38
N ARG A 152 13.68 1.27 11.38
CA ARG A 152 13.14 -0.10 11.57
C ARG A 152 14.12 -1.05 12.26
N LYS A 153 15.42 -0.85 12.07
CA LYS A 153 16.47 -1.67 12.68
C LYS A 153 16.80 -1.24 14.12
N GLY A 154 16.09 -0.25 14.67
CA GLY A 154 16.41 0.36 15.96
C GLY A 154 17.74 1.11 15.93
N GLY A 155 18.14 1.65 14.78
CA GLY A 155 19.45 2.29 14.59
C GLY A 155 19.74 3.34 15.67
N ASN A 156 21.02 3.44 16.07
CA ASN A 156 21.53 4.34 17.11
C ASN A 156 20.99 5.77 16.95
N GLN A 157 19.89 6.10 17.66
CA GLN A 157 19.43 7.46 17.87
C GLN A 157 20.11 8.05 19.11
#